data_AF-A0A9E1Y860-F1
#
_entry.id   AF-A0A9E1Y860-F1
#
_cell.length_a   1.000
_cell.length_b   1.000
_cell.length_c   1.000
_cell.angle_alpha   90.00
_cell.angle_beta   90.00
_cell.angle_gamma   90.00
#
_symmetry.space_group_name_H-M   'P 1'
#
loop_
_entity.id
_entity.type
_entity.pdbx_description
1 polymer ?
#
loop_
_entity_poly.entity_id
_entity_poly.type
_entity_poly.pdbx_seq_one_letter_code
_entity_poly.pdbx_strand_id
1 'polypeptide(L)' 'MGIESPVLTSRQGSAYLGINDGKTDGLKASRSTGILWGATAPEFIKAGKKVLYRKAVLNKFLEQFESYANNAQVK' A
#
# COMPACT_ATOMS: atom_id res chain seq x y z
N MET A 1 3.32 -23.65 -8.33
CA MET A 1 4.28 -22.83 -7.55
C MET A 1 3.45 -21.95 -6.61
N GLY A 2 3.21 -22.41 -5.38
CA GLY A 2 2.38 -21.70 -4.42
C GLY A 2 3.16 -20.53 -3.84
N ILE A 3 3.02 -19.34 -4.42
CA ILE A 3 3.67 -18.15 -3.88
C ILE A 3 2.81 -17.69 -2.69
N GLU A 4 3.18 -18.16 -1.49
CA GLU A 4 2.66 -17.59 -0.25
C GLU A 4 3.00 -16.10 -0.25
N SER A 5 2.06 -15.27 -0.70
CA SER A 5 2.27 -13.83 -0.78
C SER A 5 2.41 -13.33 0.66
N PRO A 6 3.58 -12.79 1.05
CA PRO A 6 3.80 -12.39 2.42
C PRO A 6 2.77 -11.32 2.81
N VAL A 7 2.16 -11.50 3.98
CA VAL A 7 1.29 -10.51 4.61
C VAL A 7 2.12 -9.56 5.45
N LEU A 8 1.92 -8.26 5.24
CA LEU A 8 2.61 -7.18 5.94
C LEU A 8 1.68 -6.56 6.97
N THR A 9 2.18 -6.20 8.14
CA THR A 9 1.43 -5.36 9.09
C THR A 9 1.23 -3.95 8.54
N SER A 10 0.32 -3.15 9.10
CA SER A 10 0.14 -1.76 8.67
C SER A 10 1.43 -0.93 8.67
N ARG A 11 2.32 -1.18 9.64
CA ARG A 11 3.64 -0.52 9.73
C ARG A 11 4.54 -0.94 8.58
N GLN A 12 4.66 -2.24 8.33
CA GLN A 12 5.45 -2.77 7.23
C GLN A 12 4.87 -2.36 5.87
N GLY A 13 3.55 -2.31 5.71
CA GLY A 13 2.89 -1.81 4.51
C GLY A 13 3.14 -0.33 4.28
N SER A 14 3.17 0.48 5.36
CA SER A 14 3.51 1.90 5.27
C SER A 14 4.96 2.11 4.81
N ALA A 15 5.90 1.31 5.34
CA ALA A 15 7.28 1.29 4.86
C ALA A 15 7.40 0.80 3.42
N TYR A 16 6.65 -0.25 3.07
CA TYR A 16 6.67 -0.85 1.74
C TYR A 16 6.18 0.11 0.65
N LEU A 17 5.13 0.87 0.96
CA LEU A 17 4.63 1.92 0.09
C LEU A 17 5.46 3.22 0.16
N GLY A 18 6.49 3.30 1.01
CA GLY A 18 7.27 4.54 1.16
C GLY A 18 6.51 5.71 1.78
N ILE A 19 5.43 5.45 2.54
CA ILE A 19 4.66 6.49 3.25
C ILE A 19 5.44 7.04 4.45
N ASN A 20 6.18 6.17 5.15
CA ASN A 20 7.00 6.50 6.31
C ASN A 20 8.09 5.44 6.57
N ASP A 21 8.95 5.65 7.57
CA ASP A 21 10.05 4.74 7.94
C ASP A 21 9.61 3.43 8.64
N GLY A 22 8.34 3.03 8.55
CA GLY A 22 7.80 1.83 9.20
C GLY A 22 7.62 1.92 10.72
N LYS A 23 7.85 3.10 11.31
CA LYS A 23 7.68 3.34 12.75
C LYS A 23 6.24 3.64 13.15
N THR A 24 5.43 4.15 12.21
CA THR A 24 4.05 4.57 12.43
C THR A 24 3.10 3.92 11.41
N ASP A 25 1.81 3.89 11.75
CA ASP A 25 0.76 3.36 10.86
C ASP A 25 0.28 4.47 9.91
N GLY A 26 1.01 4.68 8.82
CA GLY A 26 0.69 5.67 7.79
C GLY A 26 -0.60 5.35 7.03
N LEU A 27 -1.00 4.08 7.03
CA LEU A 27 -2.24 3.60 6.42
C LEU A 27 -3.47 3.80 7.32
N LYS A 28 -3.33 4.33 8.54
CA LYS A 28 -4.47 4.56 9.44
C LYS A 28 -5.49 5.51 8.86
N ALA A 29 -5.04 6.63 8.30
CA ALA A 29 -5.94 7.63 7.70
C ALA A 29 -6.64 7.05 6.47
N SER A 30 -5.91 6.38 5.59
CA SER A 30 -6.46 5.80 4.36
C SER A 30 -7.49 4.69 4.62
N ARG A 31 -7.38 3.95 5.72
CA ARG A 31 -8.43 3.00 6.12
C ARG A 31 -9.74 3.67 6.51
N SER A 32 -9.68 4.86 7.09
CA SER A 32 -10.87 5.61 7.49
C SER A 32 -11.49 6.36 6.31
N THR A 33 -10.67 6.91 5.42
CA THR A 33 -11.14 7.69 4.26
C THR A 33 -11.44 6.84 3.04
N GLY A 34 -10.92 5.61 2.98
CA GLY A 34 -10.96 4.76 1.79
C GLY A 34 -10.07 5.24 0.64
N ILE A 35 -9.28 6.30 0.87
CA ILE A 35 -8.44 6.94 -0.14
C ILE A 35 -7.00 7.01 0.35
N LEU A 36 -6.05 6.59 -0.50
CA LEU A 36 -4.62 6.72 -0.30
C LEU A 36 -4.00 7.40 -1.53
N TRP A 37 -3.32 8.54 -1.32
CA TRP A 37 -2.71 9.34 -2.40
C TRP A 37 -3.66 9.70 -3.55
N GLY A 38 -4.96 9.90 -3.25
CA GLY A 38 -5.97 10.21 -4.26
C GLY A 38 -6.52 9.00 -5.03
N ALA A 39 -6.00 7.79 -4.79
CA ALA A 39 -6.55 6.54 -5.32
C ALA A 39 -7.28 5.74 -4.23
N THR A 40 -8.05 4.73 -4.63
CA THR A 40 -8.74 3.83 -3.69
C THR A 40 -7.72 3.11 -2.82
N ALA A 41 -7.86 3.19 -1.50
CA ALA A 41 -6.92 2.60 -0.56
C ALA A 41 -6.82 1.07 -0.74
N PRO A 42 -5.62 0.48 -0.57
CA PRO A 42 -5.44 -0.96 -0.71
C PRO A 42 -6.26 -1.73 0.32
N GLU A 43 -6.84 -2.84 -0.12
CA GLU A 43 -7.61 -3.73 0.76
C GLU A 43 -6.74 -4.25 1.91
N PHE A 44 -7.34 -4.30 3.09
CA PHE A 44 -6.70 -4.80 4.30
C PHE A 44 -7.47 -5.99 4.87
N ILE A 45 -6.73 -6.89 5.50
CA ILE A 45 -7.26 -8.03 6.24
C ILE A 45 -7.25 -7.66 7.71
N LYS A 46 -8.44 -7.63 8.31
CA LYS A 46 -8.60 -7.45 9.75
C LYS A 46 -8.49 -8.82 10.45
N ALA A 47 -7.34 -9.08 11.07
CA ALA A 47 -7.09 -10.28 11.86
C ALA A 47 -7.20 -9.94 13.36
N GLY A 48 -8.44 -9.91 13.86
CA GLY A 48 -8.73 -9.51 15.25
C GLY A 48 -8.36 -8.04 15.52
N LYS A 49 -7.38 -7.83 16.39
CA LYS A 49 -6.85 -6.48 16.72
C LYS A 49 -5.77 -5.99 15.74
N LYS A 50 -5.31 -6.85 14.82
CA LYS A 50 -4.25 -6.52 13.86
C LYS A 50 -4.84 -6.25 12.48
N VAL A 51 -4.22 -5.30 11.79
CA VAL A 51 -4.48 -5.01 10.38
C VAL A 51 -3.28 -5.49 9.57
N LEU A 52 -3.57 -6.28 8.55
CA LEU A 52 -2.59 -6.88 7.65
C LEU A 52 -2.89 -6.49 6.20
N TYR A 53 -1.87 -6.43 5.37
CA TYR A 53 -1.93 -6.10 3.97
C TYR A 53 -1.22 -7.19 3.19
N ARG A 54 -1.85 -7.74 2.16
CA ARG A 54 -1.15 -8.66 1.26
C ARG A 54 -0.17 -7.85 0.42
N LYS A 55 1.08 -8.30 0.34
CA LYS A 55 2.09 -7.65 -0.52
C LYS A 55 1.61 -7.55 -1.98
N ALA A 56 0.90 -8.56 -2.48
CA ALA A 56 0.30 -8.54 -3.82
C ALA A 56 -0.72 -7.41 -4.02
N VAL A 57 -1.51 -7.06 -3.00
CA VAL A 57 -2.48 -5.96 -3.08
C VAL A 57 -1.75 -4.62 -3.08
N LEU A 58 -0.70 -4.48 -2.24
CA LEU A 58 0.13 -3.27 -2.24
C LEU A 58 0.86 -3.07 -3.56
N ASN A 59 1.35 -4.14 -4.19
CA ASN A 59 1.95 -4.07 -5.53
C ASN A 59 0.94 -3.61 -6.58
N LYS A 60 -0.25 -4.23 -6.62
CA LYS A 60 -1.32 -3.80 -7.54
C LYS A 60 -1.71 -2.35 -7.34
N PHE A 61 -1.68 -1.87 -6.11
CA PHE A 61 -1.90 -0.46 -5.81
C PHE A 61 -0.77 0.41 -6.37
N LEU A 62 0.50 0.03 -6.19
CA LEU A 62 1.64 0.75 -6.76
C LEU A 62 1.64 0.75 -8.30
N GLU A 63 1.22 -0.33 -8.94
CA GLU A 63 1.06 -0.43 -10.40
C GLU A 63 0.11 0.66 -10.96
N GLN A 64 -0.85 1.15 -10.17
CA GLN A 64 -1.72 2.27 -10.55
C GLN A 64 -0.97 3.61 -10.68
N PHE A 65 0.13 3.77 -9.96
CA PHE A 65 0.96 4.99 -9.97
C PHE A 65 2.18 4.85 -10.88
N GLU A 66 2.67 3.63 -11.10
CA GLU A 66 3.81 3.36 -12.00
C GLU A 66 3.48 3.70 -13.47
N SER A 67 2.19 3.79 -13.82
CA SER A 67 1.73 4.30 -15.13
C SER A 67 2.04 5.78 -15.41
N TYR A 68 2.62 6.53 -14.45
CA TYR A 68 3.11 7.90 -14.68
C TYR A 68 4.61 8.01 -15.01
N ALA A 69 5.28 6.90 -15.32
CA ALA A 69 6.60 6.95 -15.95
C ALA A 69 6.47 7.23 -17.45
N ASN A 70 6.13 8.47 -17.82
CA ASN A 70 6.59 9.23 -19.01
C ASN A 70 5.56 10.31 -19.39
N ASN A 71 5.99 11.58 -19.37
CA ASN A 71 5.59 12.66 -20.28
C ASN A 71 6.30 13.99 -19.92
N ALA A 72 7.17 14.04 -18.90
CA ALA A 72 8.13 15.13 -18.74
C ALA A 72 9.36 14.94 -19.65
N GLN A 73 9.15 14.64 -20.94
CA GLN A 73 10.19 14.90 -21.94
C GLN A 73 10.04 16.38 -22.31
N VAL A 74 10.64 17.25 -21.49
CA VAL A 74 10.77 18.68 -21.80
C VAL A 74 11.54 18.78 -23.12
N LYS A 75 10.89 19.42 -24.09
CA LYS A 75 11.38 19.72 -25.43
C LYS A 75 12.45 20.82 -25.39
#